data_AF-A0A5N6W591-F1
#
_entry.id   AF-A0A5N6W591-F1
#
_cell.length_a   1.000
_cell.length_b   1.000
_cell.length_c   1.000
_cell.angle_alpha   90.00
_cell.angle_beta   90.00
_cell.angle_gamma   90.00
#
_symmetry.space_group_name_H-M   'P 1'
#
loop_
_entity.id
_entity.type
_entity.pdbx_description
1 polymer ?
#
loop_
_entity_poly.entity_id
_entity_poly.type
_entity_poly.pdbx_seq_one_letter_code
_entity_poly.pdbx_strand_id
1 'polypeptide(L)'
;MTSPQTLQSTYRLSSGHEIPILGYGVDSAIMYRNEKACGRAIAKSGLDRSQIFFTTKIPPGDMGYERTKRAVESSLREAGVEYFDLILIHAPYGGKEDRLGSWKALVEAQKAGKTKSIGVSNYGIHHLDELEEYIQQGGGGTIDVGQYEIHPWCAREDIVEWLQKRNIVVEAYSPLAHGTRMGETVLKELGKKYNKSPAQIMIRWCLQRSASHSTATMKLILSTSNLMTSGGHTVIRQASTEKSNVELINSLRSNFQTAQQLSSAETTTTPRYRAWTRETEDGLYIPAIDFAQRGLAEEKAQYDITVKLFYLPGIPASRRCAHTREAIDLVLKELHVDSIDLLIVSFPGILFDAEDDSEEEVESDTGSEEPDDFDSMIRTWRVLEDLQEKGMISQLGVAEFGSERLARFLPHTKVKPSVDQINLKDCCVVPKSLILYAKSENIQLLTHNDCMDILPIGTTRELLGPGEKGAGILASAPDADDGIQGDVEPQWVVKYTAVVKDRGVVENKGYFALADMGTCVKARAE
;
A
#
# COMPACT_ATOMS: atom_id res chain seq x y z
N MET A 1 5.29 6.35 -24.00
CA MET A 1 6.26 7.05 -23.12
C MET A 1 5.48 8.15 -22.44
N THR A 2 5.21 8.07 -21.13
CA THR A 2 4.73 9.26 -20.41
C THR A 2 5.81 10.31 -20.51
N SER A 3 5.42 11.54 -20.82
CA SER A 3 6.32 12.67 -20.66
C SER A 3 6.72 12.75 -19.19
N PRO A 4 8.02 12.94 -18.89
CA PRO A 4 8.51 13.11 -17.52
C PRO A 4 7.76 14.24 -16.81
N GLN A 5 7.60 14.15 -15.48
CA GLN A 5 7.12 15.27 -14.66
C GLN A 5 7.85 16.55 -15.10
N THR A 6 7.09 17.60 -15.38
CA THR A 6 7.64 18.87 -15.87
C THR A 6 7.51 19.93 -14.78
N LEU A 7 8.19 21.06 -14.96
CA LEU A 7 8.07 22.24 -14.08
C LEU A 7 6.65 22.85 -14.00
N GLN A 8 5.68 22.28 -14.72
CA GLN A 8 4.29 22.74 -14.79
C GLN A 8 3.31 21.78 -14.11
N SER A 9 3.77 20.61 -13.62
CA SER A 9 2.90 19.66 -12.92
C SER A 9 2.46 20.25 -11.58
N THR A 10 1.16 20.18 -11.22
CA THR A 10 0.62 20.70 -9.96
C THR A 10 -0.11 19.64 -9.12
N TYR A 11 -0.20 19.86 -7.81
CA TYR A 11 -0.91 19.05 -6.82
C TYR A 11 -1.92 19.93 -6.09
N ARG A 12 -3.15 19.43 -5.88
CA ARG A 12 -4.21 20.20 -5.21
C ARG A 12 -4.28 19.85 -3.72
N LEU A 13 -4.06 20.85 -2.88
CA LEU A 13 -4.14 20.74 -1.41
C LEU A 13 -5.59 20.66 -0.92
N SER A 14 -5.77 20.25 0.34
CA SER A 14 -7.07 20.22 1.03
C SER A 14 -7.75 21.59 1.11
N SER A 15 -6.98 22.67 1.20
CA SER A 15 -7.45 24.06 1.06
C SER A 15 -8.01 24.40 -0.34
N GLY A 16 -7.83 23.52 -1.33
CA GLY A 16 -8.19 23.74 -2.73
C GLY A 16 -7.11 24.48 -3.54
N HIS A 17 -6.03 24.92 -2.91
CA HIS A 17 -4.88 25.58 -3.55
C HIS A 17 -4.03 24.58 -4.33
N GLU A 18 -3.61 24.93 -5.54
CA GLU A 18 -2.72 24.12 -6.36
C GLU A 18 -1.27 24.54 -6.15
N ILE A 19 -0.39 23.56 -5.90
CA ILE A 19 1.04 23.75 -5.70
C ILE A 19 1.82 23.04 -6.81
N PRO A 20 2.95 23.59 -7.29
CA PRO A 20 3.78 22.89 -8.26
C PRO A 20 4.45 21.65 -7.65
N ILE A 21 4.37 20.50 -8.33
CA ILE A 21 5.06 19.23 -8.00
C ILE A 21 6.56 19.36 -8.30
N LEU A 22 6.90 20.04 -9.39
CA LEU A 22 8.25 20.49 -9.73
C LEU A 22 8.13 21.96 -10.10
N GLY A 23 8.89 22.84 -9.46
CA GLY A 23 8.77 24.28 -9.65
C GLY A 23 9.73 25.06 -8.77
N TYR A 24 9.56 26.38 -8.72
CA TYR A 24 10.39 27.26 -7.90
C TYR A 24 9.82 27.34 -6.48
N GLY A 25 10.22 26.39 -5.64
CA GLY A 25 9.95 26.41 -4.20
C GLY A 25 11.03 27.17 -3.43
N VAL A 26 10.63 28.04 -2.52
CA VAL A 26 11.50 28.69 -1.54
C VAL A 26 11.00 28.34 -0.16
N ASP A 27 11.73 27.51 0.55
CA ASP A 27 11.46 27.21 1.96
C ASP A 27 12.36 28.07 2.86
N SER A 28 11.73 28.92 3.69
CA SER A 28 12.39 29.76 4.68
C SER A 28 11.75 29.56 6.06
N ALA A 29 12.20 30.31 7.05
CA ALA A 29 11.63 30.41 8.38
C ALA A 29 12.14 31.69 9.04
N ILE A 30 11.36 32.25 9.98
CA ILE A 30 11.80 33.38 10.82
C ILE A 30 13.17 33.08 11.47
N MET A 31 13.34 31.85 11.96
CA MET A 31 14.59 31.40 12.59
C MET A 31 15.80 31.37 11.65
N TYR A 32 15.60 31.24 10.34
CA TYR A 32 16.70 31.24 9.37
C TYR A 32 17.25 32.64 9.12
N ARG A 33 16.50 33.69 9.52
CA ARG A 33 16.88 35.10 9.40
C ARG A 33 17.24 35.51 7.97
N ASN A 34 16.59 34.89 6.99
CA ASN A 34 16.86 35.11 5.57
C ASN A 34 15.62 35.44 4.73
N GLU A 35 14.44 35.61 5.34
CA GLU A 35 13.18 35.92 4.63
C GLU A 35 13.30 37.15 3.71
N LYS A 36 13.96 38.22 4.18
CA LYS A 36 14.25 39.41 3.36
C LYS A 36 15.16 39.13 2.17
N ALA A 37 16.12 38.21 2.32
CA ALA A 37 16.98 37.82 1.21
C ALA A 37 16.19 37.01 0.18
N CYS A 38 15.36 36.06 0.63
CA CYS A 38 14.44 35.29 -0.21
C CYS A 38 13.48 36.21 -0.97
N GLY A 39 12.78 37.13 -0.28
CA GLY A 39 11.86 38.06 -0.92
C GLY A 39 12.50 38.97 -1.97
N ARG A 40 13.71 39.48 -1.70
CA ARG A 40 14.49 40.24 -2.71
C ARG A 40 14.88 39.38 -3.92
N ALA A 41 15.21 38.10 -3.71
CA ALA A 41 15.54 37.19 -4.81
C ALA A 41 14.30 36.89 -5.66
N ILE A 42 13.15 36.66 -5.03
CA ILE A 42 11.85 36.48 -5.69
C ILE A 42 11.52 37.70 -6.54
N ALA A 43 11.58 38.91 -5.98
CA ALA A 43 11.28 40.15 -6.72
C ALA A 43 12.23 40.41 -7.91
N LYS A 44 13.48 39.92 -7.83
CA LYS A 44 14.49 40.05 -8.90
C LYS A 44 14.47 38.91 -9.90
N SER A 45 13.72 37.85 -9.66
CA SER A 45 13.74 36.64 -10.49
C SER A 45 13.19 36.85 -11.90
N GLY A 46 12.32 37.87 -12.08
CA GLY A 46 11.58 38.09 -13.32
C GLY A 46 10.40 37.12 -13.54
N LEU A 47 10.11 36.26 -12.56
CA LEU A 47 8.94 35.37 -12.55
C LEU A 47 7.76 36.06 -11.87
N ASP A 48 6.54 35.71 -12.30
CA ASP A 48 5.34 36.16 -11.61
C ASP A 48 5.27 35.56 -10.21
N ARG A 49 4.82 36.34 -9.21
CA ARG A 49 4.75 35.89 -7.81
C ARG A 49 3.93 34.61 -7.66
N SER A 50 2.90 34.42 -8.47
CA SER A 50 2.05 33.22 -8.49
C SER A 50 2.73 31.96 -9.01
N GLN A 51 3.91 32.07 -9.63
CA GLN A 51 4.69 30.93 -10.12
C GLN A 51 5.70 30.40 -9.08
N ILE A 52 5.87 31.12 -7.96
CA ILE A 52 6.83 30.78 -6.91
C ILE A 52 6.04 30.33 -5.68
N PHE A 53 6.41 29.19 -5.12
CA PHE A 53 5.84 28.70 -3.86
C PHE A 53 6.75 29.12 -2.71
N PHE A 54 6.34 30.10 -1.90
CA PHE A 54 7.16 30.64 -0.81
C PHE A 54 6.59 30.26 0.56
N THR A 55 7.34 29.45 1.30
CA THR A 55 7.02 28.97 2.64
C THR A 55 7.78 29.73 3.72
N THR A 56 7.13 30.04 4.83
CA THR A 56 7.79 30.43 6.09
C THR A 56 7.24 29.64 7.28
N LYS A 57 7.89 29.78 8.45
CA LYS A 57 7.56 29.02 9.66
C LYS A 57 7.58 29.88 10.92
N ILE A 58 6.56 29.70 11.75
CA ILE A 58 6.44 30.34 13.07
C ILE A 58 7.31 29.57 14.07
N PRO A 59 8.32 30.21 14.67
CA PRO A 59 9.25 29.54 15.56
C PRO A 59 8.68 29.38 16.98
N PRO A 60 9.28 28.50 17.80
CA PRO A 60 8.78 28.21 19.15
C PRO A 60 8.61 29.46 20.03
N GLY A 61 9.50 30.44 19.91
CA GLY A 61 9.43 31.69 20.68
C GLY A 61 8.24 32.59 20.35
N ASP A 62 7.62 32.40 19.18
CA ASP A 62 6.50 33.20 18.69
C ASP A 62 5.17 32.43 18.64
N MET A 63 5.16 31.18 19.13
CA MET A 63 3.92 30.40 19.29
C MET A 63 3.00 31.04 20.32
N GLY A 64 1.70 30.83 20.19
CA GLY A 64 0.63 31.42 21.00
C GLY A 64 -0.12 32.51 20.21
N TYR A 65 -1.43 32.61 20.41
CA TYR A 65 -2.34 33.34 19.52
C TYR A 65 -1.86 34.76 19.14
N GLU A 66 -1.63 35.63 20.13
CA GLU A 66 -1.21 37.02 19.88
C GLU A 66 0.22 37.13 19.35
N ARG A 67 1.13 36.24 19.78
CA ARG A 67 2.52 36.24 19.30
C ARG A 67 2.59 35.80 17.84
N THR A 68 1.87 34.74 17.48
CA THR A 68 1.81 34.22 16.11
C THR A 68 1.20 35.25 15.17
N LYS A 69 0.14 35.97 15.55
CA LYS A 69 -0.43 37.07 14.73
C LYS A 69 0.63 38.13 14.43
N ARG A 70 1.39 38.57 15.43
CA ARG A 70 2.47 39.55 15.24
C ARG A 70 3.60 39.01 14.37
N ALA A 71 3.95 37.73 14.53
CA ALA A 71 5.00 37.07 13.76
C ALA A 71 4.64 37.00 12.26
N VAL A 72 3.40 36.60 11.92
CA VAL A 72 2.91 36.58 10.52
C VAL A 72 3.04 37.97 9.87
N GLU A 73 2.57 39.02 10.56
CA GLU A 73 2.70 40.40 10.07
C GLU A 73 4.15 40.84 9.88
N SER A 74 5.02 40.45 10.82
CA SER A 74 6.44 40.79 10.74
C SER A 74 7.13 40.07 9.59
N SER A 75 6.85 38.79 9.38
CA SER A 75 7.39 38.01 8.26
C SER A 75 7.00 38.57 6.91
N LEU A 76 5.73 38.96 6.72
CA LEU A 76 5.28 39.57 5.46
C LEU A 76 6.04 40.87 5.16
N ARG A 77 6.21 41.74 6.16
CA ARG A 77 6.98 42.98 6.02
C ARG A 77 8.46 42.73 5.77
N GLU A 78 9.07 41.80 6.49
CA GLU A 78 10.50 41.49 6.36
C GLU A 78 10.82 40.87 5.00
N ALA A 79 9.99 39.94 4.54
CA ALA A 79 10.07 39.37 3.21
C ALA A 79 9.71 40.38 2.10
N GLY A 80 8.88 41.38 2.41
CA GLY A 80 8.38 42.35 1.42
C GLY A 80 7.39 41.70 0.44
N VAL A 81 6.53 40.81 0.92
CA VAL A 81 5.51 40.12 0.13
C VAL A 81 4.12 40.34 0.73
N GLU A 82 3.09 40.29 -0.12
CA GLU A 82 1.69 40.44 0.32
C GLU A 82 1.12 39.16 0.95
N TYR A 83 1.63 38.00 0.54
CA TYR A 83 1.23 36.70 1.05
C TYR A 83 2.36 35.66 0.97
N PHE A 84 2.29 34.65 1.83
CA PHE A 84 3.03 33.38 1.70
C PHE A 84 2.13 32.31 1.09
N ASP A 85 2.70 31.36 0.35
CA ASP A 85 1.90 30.24 -0.16
C ASP A 85 1.60 29.25 0.97
N LEU A 86 2.53 29.11 1.90
CA LEU A 86 2.41 28.23 3.07
C LEU A 86 3.03 28.87 4.31
N ILE A 87 2.32 28.80 5.44
CA ILE A 87 2.89 29.08 6.76
C ILE A 87 2.75 27.83 7.63
N LEU A 88 3.87 27.39 8.19
CA LEU A 88 3.94 26.23 9.09
C LEU A 88 4.15 26.66 10.54
N ILE A 89 3.58 25.91 11.48
CA ILE A 89 4.09 25.92 12.87
C ILE A 89 5.37 25.07 12.88
N HIS A 90 6.52 25.66 13.21
CA HIS A 90 7.83 25.03 12.99
C HIS A 90 8.10 23.77 13.84
N ALA A 91 7.57 23.73 15.07
CA ALA A 91 7.67 22.60 15.98
C ALA A 91 6.60 22.69 17.09
N PRO A 92 6.18 21.57 17.71
CA PRO A 92 5.03 21.52 18.63
C PRO A 92 5.35 21.95 20.09
N TYR A 93 6.11 23.03 20.29
CA TYR A 93 6.49 23.53 21.62
C TYR A 93 5.40 24.44 22.24
N GLY A 94 5.66 24.97 23.44
CA GLY A 94 4.76 25.93 24.13
C GLY A 94 3.55 25.31 24.85
N GLY A 95 3.29 24.01 24.68
CA GLY A 95 2.15 23.32 25.27
C GLY A 95 0.85 23.48 24.46
N LYS A 96 -0.21 22.81 24.90
CA LYS A 96 -1.50 22.72 24.16
C LYS A 96 -2.09 24.09 23.84
N GLU A 97 -2.11 25.00 24.82
CA GLU A 97 -2.68 26.34 24.63
C GLU A 97 -1.95 27.14 23.55
N ASP A 98 -0.61 27.15 23.55
CA ASP A 98 0.17 27.87 22.55
C ASP A 98 0.09 27.21 21.17
N ARG A 99 0.07 25.88 21.08
CA ARG A 99 -0.12 25.17 19.80
C ARG A 99 -1.46 25.52 19.16
N LEU A 100 -2.56 25.35 19.88
CA LEU A 100 -3.91 25.62 19.38
C LEU A 100 -4.13 27.12 19.14
N GLY A 101 -3.57 27.98 20.00
CA GLY A 101 -3.57 29.43 19.79
C GLY A 101 -2.84 29.85 18.52
N SER A 102 -1.68 29.25 18.24
CA SER A 102 -0.93 29.48 16.99
C SER A 102 -1.74 29.03 15.78
N TRP A 103 -2.36 27.84 15.84
CA TRP A 103 -3.20 27.34 14.76
C TRP A 103 -4.35 28.29 14.46
N LYS A 104 -5.09 28.73 15.49
CA LYS A 104 -6.16 29.72 15.34
C LYS A 104 -5.68 31.01 14.67
N ALA A 105 -4.51 31.51 15.03
CA ALA A 105 -3.92 32.69 14.39
C ALA A 105 -3.60 32.45 12.91
N LEU A 106 -3.12 31.25 12.54
CA LEU A 106 -2.87 30.88 11.14
C LEU A 106 -4.16 30.74 10.34
N VAL A 107 -5.23 30.18 10.93
CA VAL A 107 -6.57 30.12 10.30
C VAL A 107 -7.10 31.53 9.99
N GLU A 108 -6.94 32.47 10.91
CA GLU A 108 -7.31 33.88 10.67
C GLU A 108 -6.45 34.52 9.58
N ALA A 109 -5.14 34.26 9.56
CA ALA A 109 -4.23 34.74 8.53
C ALA A 109 -4.59 34.19 7.14
N GLN A 110 -4.96 32.91 7.05
CA GLN A 110 -5.43 32.27 5.83
C GLN A 110 -6.71 32.94 5.32
N LYS A 111 -7.71 33.12 6.19
CA LYS A 111 -8.97 33.83 5.87
C LYS A 111 -8.74 35.27 5.42
N ALA A 112 -7.73 35.94 5.99
CA ALA A 112 -7.34 37.29 5.61
C ALA A 112 -6.50 37.35 4.31
N GLY A 113 -6.22 36.21 3.67
CA GLY A 113 -5.44 36.14 2.42
C GLY A 113 -3.92 36.30 2.58
N LYS A 114 -3.42 36.34 3.83
CA LYS A 114 -1.99 36.49 4.16
C LYS A 114 -1.18 35.22 3.92
N THR A 115 -1.85 34.08 3.94
CA THR A 115 -1.31 32.81 3.48
C THR A 115 -2.36 32.05 2.67
N LYS A 116 -1.94 31.25 1.69
CA LYS A 116 -2.86 30.40 0.92
C LYS A 116 -3.15 29.09 1.65
N SER A 117 -2.13 28.48 2.20
CA SER A 117 -2.22 27.21 2.94
C SER A 117 -1.57 27.32 4.31
N ILE A 118 -1.96 26.44 5.22
CA ILE A 118 -1.42 26.35 6.58
C ILE A 118 -1.09 24.91 6.93
N GLY A 119 -0.07 24.72 7.76
CA GLY A 119 0.39 23.38 8.11
C GLY A 119 1.25 23.34 9.36
N VAL A 120 1.86 22.19 9.59
CA VAL A 120 2.70 21.92 10.75
C VAL A 120 4.03 21.29 10.33
N SER A 121 5.04 21.43 11.19
CA SER A 121 6.34 20.80 11.02
C SER A 121 6.74 20.13 12.33
N ASN A 122 7.32 18.93 12.25
CA ASN A 122 7.84 18.18 13.40
C ASN A 122 6.80 17.79 14.47
N TYR A 123 5.51 17.71 14.10
CA TYR A 123 4.46 17.24 15.00
C TYR A 123 4.45 15.71 15.08
N GLY A 124 4.66 15.13 16.27
CA GLY A 124 4.39 13.71 16.50
C GLY A 124 2.89 13.38 16.49
N ILE A 125 2.53 12.10 16.38
CA ILE A 125 1.14 11.61 16.26
C ILE A 125 0.20 12.23 17.31
N HIS A 126 0.57 12.22 18.59
CA HIS A 126 -0.26 12.79 19.65
C HIS A 126 -0.53 14.30 19.50
N HIS A 127 0.39 15.07 18.88
CA HIS A 127 0.17 16.48 18.57
C HIS A 127 -0.73 16.67 17.35
N LEU A 128 -0.63 15.76 16.37
CA LEU A 128 -1.48 15.75 15.19
C LEU A 128 -2.93 15.41 15.56
N ASP A 129 -3.13 14.39 16.41
CA ASP A 129 -4.44 14.02 16.95
C ASP A 129 -5.06 15.16 17.78
N GLU A 130 -4.27 15.83 18.63
CA GLU A 130 -4.73 17.00 19.41
C GLU A 130 -5.23 18.13 18.49
N LEU A 131 -4.50 18.39 17.40
CA LEU A 131 -4.86 19.44 16.46
C LEU A 131 -6.08 19.05 15.62
N GLU A 132 -6.16 17.81 15.16
CA GLU A 132 -7.32 17.27 14.45
C GLU A 132 -8.58 17.35 15.32
N GLU A 133 -8.50 16.95 16.58
CA GLU A 133 -9.61 17.05 17.54
C GLU A 133 -10.08 18.51 17.67
N TYR A 134 -9.14 19.44 17.82
CA TYR A 134 -9.46 20.87 17.88
C TYR A 134 -10.16 21.39 16.62
N ILE A 135 -9.69 20.97 15.44
CA ILE A 135 -10.29 21.34 14.15
C ILE A 135 -11.72 20.80 14.05
N GLN A 136 -11.94 19.53 14.41
CA GLN A 136 -13.25 18.88 14.40
C GLN A 136 -14.23 19.54 15.38
N GLN A 137 -13.75 20.07 16.51
CA GLN A 137 -14.54 20.82 17.49
C GLN A 137 -14.83 22.28 17.07
N GLY A 138 -14.47 22.69 15.84
CA GLY A 138 -14.76 24.02 15.30
C GLY A 138 -13.60 25.01 15.38
N GLY A 139 -12.38 24.54 15.68
CA GLY A 139 -11.15 25.36 15.63
C GLY A 139 -10.85 25.94 14.24
N GLY A 140 -11.40 25.32 13.19
CA GLY A 140 -11.34 25.79 11.80
C GLY A 140 -10.02 25.51 11.08
N GLY A 141 -10.05 25.72 9.76
CA GLY A 141 -8.93 25.41 8.86
C GLY A 141 -8.75 23.91 8.60
N THR A 142 -7.79 23.60 7.75
CA THR A 142 -7.34 22.23 7.44
C THR A 142 -5.82 22.18 7.52
N ILE A 143 -5.26 21.05 7.93
CA ILE A 143 -3.82 20.82 7.83
C ILE A 143 -3.54 20.51 6.37
N ASP A 144 -2.89 21.43 5.65
CA ASP A 144 -2.61 21.24 4.22
C ASP A 144 -1.28 20.49 4.01
N VAL A 145 -0.29 20.77 4.88
CA VAL A 145 1.06 20.23 4.78
C VAL A 145 1.60 19.83 6.15
N GLY A 146 2.23 18.65 6.21
CA GLY A 146 3.08 18.20 7.30
C GLY A 146 4.54 18.11 6.84
N GLN A 147 5.43 18.94 7.40
CA GLN A 147 6.86 18.96 7.03
C GLN A 147 7.74 18.21 8.06
N TYR A 148 8.55 17.26 7.60
CA TYR A 148 9.32 16.34 8.46
C TYR A 148 10.69 15.96 7.89
N GLU A 149 11.63 15.61 8.78
CA GLU A 149 12.87 14.97 8.38
C GLU A 149 12.55 13.60 7.81
N ILE A 150 12.77 13.44 6.51
CA ILE A 150 12.39 12.26 5.76
C ILE A 150 13.52 11.89 4.80
N HIS A 151 14.06 10.69 4.98
CA HIS A 151 15.05 10.06 4.10
C HIS A 151 15.08 8.54 4.39
N PRO A 152 15.80 7.69 3.62
CA PRO A 152 15.77 6.23 3.80
C PRO A 152 16.03 5.75 5.24
N TRP A 153 16.91 6.42 5.98
CA TRP A 153 17.20 6.10 7.40
C TRP A 153 16.29 6.78 8.44
N CYS A 154 15.30 7.55 8.00
CA CYS A 154 14.35 8.27 8.87
C CYS A 154 13.02 8.35 8.12
N ALA A 155 12.37 7.19 7.96
CA ALA A 155 11.17 7.08 7.14
C ALA A 155 9.92 7.69 7.82
N ARG A 156 9.80 7.65 9.16
CA ARG A 156 8.64 8.22 9.88
C ARG A 156 7.31 7.65 9.34
N GLU A 157 7.25 6.33 9.19
CA GLU A 157 6.11 5.65 8.53
C GLU A 157 4.77 5.94 9.20
N ASP A 158 4.75 5.95 10.54
CA ASP A 158 3.58 6.30 11.35
C ASP A 158 3.00 7.68 11.00
N ILE A 159 3.86 8.70 10.92
CA ILE A 159 3.50 10.08 10.60
C ILE A 159 3.06 10.19 9.14
N VAL A 160 3.80 9.58 8.21
CA VAL A 160 3.47 9.61 6.79
C VAL A 160 2.12 8.95 6.53
N GLU A 161 1.85 7.80 7.13
CA GLU A 161 0.56 7.11 7.03
C GLU A 161 -0.56 7.97 7.62
N TRP A 162 -0.34 8.61 8.78
CA TRP A 162 -1.33 9.48 9.41
C TRP A 162 -1.73 10.65 8.51
N LEU A 163 -0.74 11.30 7.87
CA LEU A 163 -0.94 12.44 6.98
C LEU A 163 -1.63 12.02 5.68
N GLN A 164 -1.14 10.94 5.05
CA GLN A 164 -1.69 10.44 3.79
C GLN A 164 -3.15 9.99 3.94
N LYS A 165 -3.51 9.28 5.01
CA LYS A 165 -4.90 8.89 5.30
C LYS A 165 -5.87 10.08 5.33
N ARG A 166 -5.37 11.27 5.67
CA ARG A 166 -6.13 12.52 5.78
C ARG A 166 -5.96 13.44 4.58
N ASN A 167 -5.33 12.96 3.50
CA ASN A 167 -5.01 13.74 2.31
C ASN A 167 -4.19 15.02 2.64
N ILE A 168 -3.27 14.90 3.60
CA ILE A 168 -2.35 15.96 3.99
C ILE A 168 -1.02 15.72 3.27
N VAL A 169 -0.47 16.75 2.63
CA VAL A 169 0.80 16.62 1.88
C VAL A 169 1.96 16.40 2.84
N VAL A 170 2.78 15.41 2.53
CA VAL A 170 4.03 15.12 3.24
C VAL A 170 5.18 15.85 2.56
N GLU A 171 5.73 16.86 3.22
CA GLU A 171 6.90 17.60 2.74
C GLU A 171 8.18 17.14 3.46
N ALA A 172 9.13 16.58 2.72
CA ALA A 172 10.38 16.10 3.28
C ALA A 172 11.43 17.22 3.36
N TYR A 173 11.94 17.52 4.57
CA TYR A 173 13.19 18.25 4.72
C TYR A 173 14.36 17.29 4.96
N SER A 174 15.59 17.77 4.69
CA SER A 174 16.82 16.97 4.72
C SER A 174 16.75 15.65 3.92
N PRO A 175 16.18 15.63 2.69
CA PRO A 175 15.98 14.40 1.92
C PRO A 175 17.27 13.67 1.56
N LEU A 176 18.43 14.32 1.73
CA LEU A 176 19.77 13.80 1.46
C LEU A 176 20.52 13.35 2.73
N ALA A 177 19.83 13.20 3.88
CA ALA A 177 20.43 12.87 5.18
C ALA A 177 21.62 13.80 5.51
N HIS A 178 21.42 15.12 5.31
CA HIS A 178 22.45 16.15 5.47
C HIS A 178 23.73 15.92 4.63
N GLY A 179 23.66 15.11 3.57
CA GLY A 179 24.80 14.74 2.71
C GLY A 179 25.73 13.67 3.31
N THR A 180 25.40 13.12 4.49
CA THR A 180 26.29 12.22 5.24
C THR A 180 26.29 10.77 4.73
N ARG A 181 25.28 10.39 3.94
CA ARG A 181 25.04 9.00 3.52
C ARG A 181 25.34 8.71 2.04
N MET A 182 26.01 9.62 1.34
CA MET A 182 26.30 9.46 -0.10
C MET A 182 27.23 8.27 -0.42
N GLY A 183 27.97 7.77 0.58
CA GLY A 183 28.93 6.68 0.44
C GLY A 183 28.35 5.27 0.57
N GLU A 184 27.07 5.14 0.92
CA GLU A 184 26.40 3.86 1.20
C GLU A 184 26.41 2.92 -0.02
N THR A 185 26.68 1.64 0.22
CA THR A 185 26.83 0.64 -0.85
C THR A 185 25.56 0.50 -1.68
N VAL A 186 24.40 0.41 -1.01
CA VAL A 186 23.09 0.33 -1.65
C VAL A 186 22.83 1.51 -2.61
N LEU A 187 23.22 2.74 -2.24
CA LEU A 187 23.05 3.91 -3.12
C LEU A 187 23.99 3.88 -4.33
N LYS A 188 25.20 3.33 -4.18
CA LYS A 188 26.14 3.16 -5.31
C LYS A 188 25.64 2.11 -6.29
N GLU A 189 25.09 1.02 -5.80
CA GLU A 189 24.52 -0.06 -6.62
C GLU A 189 23.29 0.41 -7.37
N LEU A 190 22.34 1.07 -6.68
CA LEU A 190 21.18 1.69 -7.31
C LEU A 190 21.60 2.77 -8.31
N GLY A 191 22.63 3.57 -7.97
CA GLY A 191 23.18 4.57 -8.88
C GLY A 191 23.73 3.97 -10.18
N LYS A 192 24.44 2.83 -10.09
CA LYS A 192 24.89 2.06 -11.27
C LYS A 192 23.71 1.48 -12.05
N LYS A 193 22.76 0.82 -11.37
CA LYS A 193 21.59 0.17 -11.97
C LYS A 193 20.75 1.15 -12.79
N TYR A 194 20.50 2.35 -12.26
CA TYR A 194 19.63 3.34 -12.88
C TYR A 194 20.37 4.45 -13.64
N ASN A 195 21.71 4.44 -13.64
CA ASN A 195 22.55 5.51 -14.17
C ASN A 195 22.15 6.89 -13.58
N LYS A 196 22.08 6.97 -12.25
CA LYS A 196 21.71 8.16 -11.46
C LYS A 196 22.67 8.38 -10.30
N SER A 197 22.77 9.62 -9.82
CA SER A 197 23.55 9.91 -8.63
C SER A 197 22.84 9.42 -7.36
N PRO A 198 23.58 9.12 -6.26
CA PRO A 198 22.98 8.82 -4.97
C PRO A 198 21.93 9.85 -4.52
N ALA A 199 22.19 11.14 -4.75
CA ALA A 199 21.25 12.21 -4.44
C ALA A 199 19.94 12.12 -5.24
N GLN A 200 20.01 11.78 -6.54
CA GLN A 200 18.82 11.58 -7.37
C GLN A 200 18.01 10.37 -6.90
N ILE A 201 18.66 9.30 -6.48
CA ILE A 201 18.00 8.13 -5.91
C ILE A 201 17.24 8.51 -4.62
N MET A 202 17.89 9.22 -3.70
CA MET A 202 17.26 9.64 -2.44
C MET A 202 16.09 10.62 -2.66
N ILE A 203 16.24 11.60 -3.55
CA ILE A 203 15.16 12.52 -3.90
C ILE A 203 13.99 11.76 -4.54
N ARG A 204 14.26 10.83 -5.45
CA ARG A 204 13.22 10.01 -6.09
C ARG A 204 12.49 9.16 -5.05
N TRP A 205 13.20 8.58 -4.09
CA TRP A 205 12.61 7.83 -2.98
C TRP A 205 11.67 8.71 -2.15
N CYS A 206 12.09 9.93 -1.77
CA CYS A 206 11.21 10.86 -1.04
C CYS A 206 9.98 11.24 -1.86
N LEU A 207 10.12 11.52 -3.16
CA LEU A 207 9.00 11.89 -4.03
C LEU A 207 7.97 10.76 -4.17
N GLN A 208 8.42 9.51 -4.30
CA GLN A 208 7.52 8.36 -4.38
C GLN A 208 6.73 8.14 -3.10
N ARG A 209 7.34 8.50 -1.96
CA ARG A 209 6.72 8.35 -0.65
C ARG A 209 5.83 9.53 -0.26
N SER A 210 6.16 10.74 -0.73
CA SER A 210 5.37 11.96 -0.53
C SER A 210 4.18 12.08 -1.47
N ALA A 211 4.14 11.32 -2.57
CA ALA A 211 2.95 11.23 -3.41
C ALA A 211 1.80 10.64 -2.58
N SER A 212 0.82 11.48 -2.25
CA SER A 212 -0.39 11.07 -1.55
C SER A 212 -1.04 9.92 -2.31
N HIS A 213 -1.04 8.72 -1.71
CA HIS A 213 -1.83 7.58 -2.18
C HIS A 213 -3.33 7.75 -1.83
N SER A 214 -3.77 8.97 -1.53
CA SER A 214 -5.12 9.28 -1.07
C SER A 214 -5.88 10.11 -2.10
N THR A 215 -6.38 9.42 -3.11
CA THR A 215 -7.73 9.64 -3.64
C THR A 215 -8.23 8.26 -4.02
N ALA A 216 -9.31 7.78 -3.39
CA ALA A 216 -10.06 6.55 -3.71
C ALA A 216 -9.36 5.68 -4.78
N THR A 217 -8.40 4.86 -4.35
CA THR A 217 -7.75 3.90 -5.25
C THR A 217 -8.82 2.90 -5.66
N MET A 218 -9.10 2.83 -6.96
CA MET A 218 -10.05 1.87 -7.47
C MET A 218 -9.48 0.47 -7.24
N LYS A 219 -10.15 -0.32 -6.40
CA LYS A 219 -9.79 -1.72 -6.15
C LYS A 219 -10.17 -2.56 -7.36
N LEU A 220 -9.26 -3.41 -7.82
CA LEU A 220 -9.48 -4.42 -8.84
C LEU A 220 -9.51 -5.78 -8.14
N ILE A 221 -10.68 -6.43 -8.14
CA ILE A 221 -10.88 -7.74 -7.51
C ILE A 221 -10.90 -8.79 -8.61
N LEU A 222 -9.83 -9.57 -8.71
CA LEU A 222 -9.64 -10.60 -9.71
C LEU A 222 -10.13 -11.94 -9.16
N SER A 223 -10.97 -12.64 -9.91
CA SER A 223 -11.45 -13.98 -9.55
C SER A 223 -11.14 -14.98 -10.64
N THR A 224 -10.78 -16.20 -10.24
CA THR A 224 -10.65 -17.35 -11.14
C THR A 224 -11.94 -18.15 -11.27
N SER A 225 -12.96 -17.85 -10.45
CA SER A 225 -14.14 -18.72 -10.24
C SER A 225 -13.74 -20.14 -9.79
N ASN A 226 -14.70 -21.08 -9.75
CA ASN A 226 -14.40 -22.47 -9.44
C ASN A 226 -13.70 -23.18 -10.62
N LEU A 227 -12.41 -23.44 -10.43
CA LEU A 227 -11.52 -24.15 -11.37
C LEU A 227 -12.02 -25.55 -11.73
N MET A 228 -12.85 -26.17 -10.89
CA MET A 228 -13.37 -27.52 -11.11
C MET A 228 -14.51 -27.57 -12.14
N THR A 229 -15.15 -26.43 -12.44
CA THR A 229 -16.37 -26.37 -13.29
C THR A 229 -16.15 -25.72 -14.66
N SER A 230 -15.07 -24.95 -14.82
CA SER A 230 -14.69 -24.30 -16.07
C SER A 230 -14.25 -25.35 -17.12
N GLY A 231 -15.20 -25.84 -17.91
CA GLY A 231 -15.00 -26.80 -18.99
C GLY A 231 -14.17 -26.25 -20.15
N GLY A 232 -12.85 -26.46 -20.11
CA GLY A 232 -11.94 -26.23 -21.22
C GLY A 232 -10.80 -27.25 -21.17
N HIS A 233 -10.90 -28.28 -22.00
CA HIS A 233 -10.00 -29.42 -22.16
C HIS A 233 -9.66 -30.18 -20.88
N THR A 234 -10.20 -31.41 -20.82
CA THR A 234 -9.63 -32.58 -20.18
C THR A 234 -8.27 -32.28 -19.56
N VAL A 235 -8.27 -32.00 -18.26
CA VAL A 235 -7.11 -32.29 -17.43
C VAL A 235 -6.94 -33.80 -17.56
N ILE A 236 -6.23 -34.22 -18.61
CA ILE A 236 -5.25 -35.29 -18.50
C ILE A 236 -4.69 -35.09 -17.11
N ARG A 237 -4.74 -36.11 -16.25
CA ARG A 237 -3.98 -36.15 -15.00
C ARG A 237 -2.52 -35.82 -15.34
N GLN A 238 -2.20 -34.54 -15.45
CA GLN A 238 -0.87 -34.03 -15.66
C GLN A 238 -0.29 -34.05 -14.26
N ALA A 239 0.77 -34.83 -14.12
CA ALA A 239 1.48 -35.02 -12.89
C ALA A 239 1.86 -33.67 -12.29
N SER A 240 1.20 -33.29 -11.20
CA SER A 240 1.77 -32.61 -10.01
C SER A 240 3.05 -31.77 -10.20
N THR A 241 3.12 -30.83 -11.15
CA THR A 241 4.34 -30.02 -11.38
C THR A 241 4.11 -28.59 -11.88
N GLU A 242 2.88 -28.09 -11.95
CA GLU A 242 2.69 -26.65 -12.20
C GLU A 242 2.78 -25.87 -10.88
N LYS A 243 3.64 -24.83 -10.86
CA LYS A 243 3.75 -23.90 -9.72
C LYS A 243 2.45 -23.09 -9.56
N SER A 244 2.05 -22.79 -8.33
CA SER A 244 0.76 -22.11 -8.07
C SER A 244 0.58 -20.74 -8.75
N ASN A 245 1.64 -19.99 -9.09
CA ASN A 245 1.50 -18.78 -9.90
C ASN A 245 1.03 -19.10 -11.32
N VAL A 246 1.53 -20.17 -11.93
CA VAL A 246 1.14 -20.56 -13.28
C VAL A 246 -0.33 -20.95 -13.30
N GLU A 247 -0.79 -21.73 -12.30
CA GLU A 247 -2.20 -22.07 -12.13
C GLU A 247 -3.06 -20.81 -11.98
N LEU A 248 -2.69 -19.89 -11.09
CA LEU A 248 -3.40 -18.62 -10.88
C LEU A 248 -3.50 -17.80 -12.18
N ILE A 249 -2.36 -17.52 -12.82
CA ILE A 249 -2.29 -16.64 -13.99
C ILE A 249 -3.05 -17.25 -15.18
N ASN A 250 -2.88 -18.55 -15.44
CA ASN A 250 -3.59 -19.22 -16.52
C ASN A 250 -5.10 -19.27 -16.26
N SER A 251 -5.50 -19.52 -15.02
CA SER A 251 -6.91 -19.55 -14.63
C SER A 251 -7.56 -18.17 -14.75
N LEU A 252 -6.88 -17.11 -14.33
CA LEU A 252 -7.37 -15.74 -14.51
C LEU A 252 -7.55 -15.42 -16.00
N ARG A 253 -6.55 -15.72 -16.84
CA ARG A 253 -6.65 -15.51 -18.30
C ARG A 253 -7.82 -16.26 -18.91
N SER A 254 -7.97 -17.54 -18.58
CA SER A 254 -9.07 -18.39 -19.08
C SER A 254 -10.44 -17.85 -18.65
N ASN A 255 -10.57 -17.46 -17.38
CA ASN A 255 -11.81 -16.92 -16.84
C ASN A 255 -12.17 -15.57 -17.50
N PHE A 256 -11.18 -14.70 -17.74
CA PHE A 256 -11.39 -13.43 -18.42
C PHE A 256 -11.81 -13.62 -19.88
N GLN A 257 -11.15 -14.53 -20.60
CA GLN A 257 -11.50 -14.86 -21.99
C GLN A 257 -12.93 -15.43 -22.09
N THR A 258 -13.32 -16.31 -21.17
CA THR A 258 -14.68 -16.88 -21.13
C THR A 258 -15.72 -15.78 -20.90
N ALA A 259 -15.48 -14.86 -19.95
CA ALA A 259 -16.38 -13.75 -19.67
C ALA A 259 -16.48 -12.74 -20.84
N GLN A 260 -15.36 -12.47 -21.52
CA GLN A 260 -15.33 -11.66 -22.74
C GLN A 260 -16.15 -12.27 -23.87
N GLN A 261 -16.09 -13.61 -24.05
CA GLN A 261 -16.86 -14.30 -25.09
C GLN A 261 -18.37 -14.25 -24.79
N LEU A 262 -18.78 -14.48 -23.54
CA LEU A 262 -20.19 -14.44 -23.12
C LEU A 262 -20.83 -13.05 -23.22
N SER A 263 -20.03 -11.98 -23.11
CA SER A 263 -20.50 -10.58 -23.13
C SER A 263 -20.54 -9.94 -24.53
N SER A 264 -20.08 -10.63 -25.57
CA SER A 264 -19.88 -10.07 -26.93
C SER A 264 -21.16 -9.73 -27.72
N ALA A 265 -22.31 -9.57 -27.05
CA ALA A 265 -23.54 -9.04 -27.62
C ALA A 265 -23.62 -7.50 -27.40
N GLU A 266 -23.37 -6.75 -28.49
CA GLU A 266 -23.76 -5.35 -28.73
C GLU A 266 -23.22 -4.25 -27.78
N THR A 267 -22.24 -3.45 -28.25
CA THR A 267 -22.27 -1.95 -28.30
C THR A 267 -20.88 -1.35 -28.64
N THR A 268 -20.88 -0.26 -29.41
CA THR A 268 -19.68 0.39 -29.97
C THR A 268 -19.20 1.63 -29.19
N THR A 269 -19.76 1.92 -28.01
CA THR A 269 -19.59 3.23 -27.34
C THR A 269 -19.12 3.17 -25.88
N THR A 270 -18.68 2.02 -25.37
CA THR A 270 -18.13 1.86 -24.01
C THR A 270 -16.79 1.12 -24.04
N PRO A 271 -15.88 1.37 -23.07
CA PRO A 271 -14.67 0.56 -22.92
C PRO A 271 -15.06 -0.91 -22.85
N ARG A 272 -14.46 -1.73 -23.73
CA ARG A 272 -14.88 -3.13 -23.96
C ARG A 272 -14.92 -3.97 -22.68
N TYR A 273 -14.10 -3.62 -21.69
CA TYR A 273 -14.03 -4.36 -20.43
C TYR A 273 -15.28 -4.22 -19.57
N ARG A 274 -16.03 -3.11 -19.65
CA ARG A 274 -17.24 -2.88 -18.84
C ARG A 274 -18.39 -3.83 -19.16
N ALA A 275 -18.35 -4.51 -20.30
CA ALA A 275 -19.39 -5.47 -20.69
C ALA A 275 -19.35 -6.78 -19.90
N TRP A 276 -18.21 -7.09 -19.26
CA TRP A 276 -18.01 -8.36 -18.54
C TRP A 276 -17.41 -8.18 -17.14
N THR A 277 -17.24 -6.94 -16.67
CA THR A 277 -16.84 -6.59 -15.31
C THR A 277 -17.99 -5.90 -14.57
N ARG A 278 -17.92 -5.83 -13.24
CA ARG A 278 -18.95 -5.18 -12.42
C ARG A 278 -18.32 -4.24 -11.40
N GLU A 279 -18.64 -2.96 -11.52
CA GLU A 279 -18.24 -1.94 -10.56
C GLU A 279 -19.23 -1.91 -9.39
N THR A 280 -18.71 -1.85 -8.17
CA THR A 280 -19.45 -1.83 -6.91
C THR A 280 -18.79 -0.84 -5.95
N GLU A 281 -19.37 -0.63 -4.77
CA GLU A 281 -18.73 0.17 -3.70
C GLU A 281 -17.39 -0.43 -3.24
N ASP A 282 -17.24 -1.75 -3.32
CA ASP A 282 -16.02 -2.49 -2.91
C ASP A 282 -14.89 -2.45 -3.96
N GLY A 283 -15.20 -2.04 -5.20
CA GLY A 283 -14.27 -2.03 -6.33
C GLY A 283 -14.84 -2.64 -7.60
N LEU A 284 -13.97 -2.89 -8.58
CA LEU A 284 -14.27 -3.53 -9.85
C LEU A 284 -13.98 -5.03 -9.80
N TYR A 285 -15.04 -5.83 -9.91
CA TYR A 285 -14.95 -7.27 -10.02
C TYR A 285 -14.64 -7.70 -11.45
N ILE A 286 -13.59 -8.53 -11.58
CA ILE A 286 -13.03 -9.00 -12.83
C ILE A 286 -12.90 -10.54 -12.79
N PRO A 287 -13.74 -11.30 -13.52
CA PRO A 287 -14.94 -10.84 -14.21
C PRO A 287 -16.05 -10.43 -13.22
N ALA A 288 -17.18 -9.95 -13.75
CA ALA A 288 -18.39 -9.73 -12.95
C ALA A 288 -18.80 -11.03 -12.23
N ILE A 289 -19.05 -10.94 -10.92
CA ILE A 289 -19.46 -12.08 -10.09
C ILE A 289 -20.91 -11.88 -9.65
N ASP A 290 -21.74 -12.90 -9.88
CA ASP A 290 -23.04 -13.03 -9.24
C ASP A 290 -22.92 -14.08 -8.12
N PHE A 291 -22.72 -13.61 -6.89
CA PHE A 291 -22.59 -14.49 -5.74
C PHE A 291 -23.85 -15.33 -5.50
N ALA A 292 -25.05 -14.84 -5.89
CA ALA A 292 -26.30 -15.56 -5.64
C ALA A 292 -26.40 -16.95 -6.33
N GLN A 293 -25.59 -17.19 -7.37
CA GLN A 293 -25.55 -18.46 -8.11
C GLN A 293 -24.37 -19.36 -7.70
N ARG A 294 -23.59 -18.96 -6.70
CA ARG A 294 -22.42 -19.71 -6.21
C ARG A 294 -22.74 -20.45 -4.92
N GLY A 295 -21.73 -21.04 -4.31
CA GLY A 295 -21.84 -21.84 -3.09
C GLY A 295 -21.46 -23.31 -3.28
N LEU A 296 -21.40 -24.00 -2.15
CA LEU A 296 -21.19 -25.44 -2.08
C LEU A 296 -22.48 -26.20 -2.41
N ALA A 297 -22.35 -27.40 -2.97
CA ALA A 297 -23.51 -28.23 -3.33
C ALA A 297 -24.17 -28.87 -2.11
N GLU A 298 -23.41 -29.13 -1.04
CA GLU A 298 -23.87 -29.72 0.21
C GLU A 298 -23.71 -28.75 1.40
N GLU A 299 -24.22 -29.14 2.56
CA GLU A 299 -24.08 -28.38 3.82
C GLU A 299 -22.60 -28.22 4.23
N LYS A 300 -22.23 -27.06 4.78
CA LYS A 300 -20.85 -26.74 5.21
C LYS A 300 -20.19 -27.84 6.04
N ALA A 301 -20.96 -28.54 6.88
CA ALA A 301 -20.44 -29.61 7.74
C ALA A 301 -19.76 -30.77 6.97
N GLN A 302 -20.15 -30.99 5.72
CA GLN A 302 -19.62 -32.04 4.84
C GLN A 302 -18.28 -31.67 4.20
N TYR A 303 -17.81 -30.44 4.37
CA TYR A 303 -16.57 -29.96 3.75
C TYR A 303 -15.47 -29.72 4.77
N ASP A 304 -14.24 -29.91 4.32
CA ASP A 304 -13.05 -29.30 4.86
C ASP A 304 -12.63 -28.16 3.93
N ILE A 305 -12.73 -26.92 4.42
CA ILE A 305 -12.41 -25.70 3.69
C ILE A 305 -11.06 -25.17 4.17
N THR A 306 -10.06 -25.26 3.30
CA THR A 306 -8.72 -24.71 3.52
C THR A 306 -8.55 -23.45 2.69
N VAL A 307 -8.10 -22.38 3.34
CA VAL A 307 -7.75 -21.10 2.73
C VAL A 307 -6.27 -20.82 2.97
N LYS A 308 -5.55 -20.40 1.93
CA LYS A 308 -4.18 -19.90 2.03
C LYS A 308 -4.12 -18.45 1.58
N LEU A 309 -3.73 -17.56 2.48
CA LEU A 309 -3.56 -16.13 2.23
C LEU A 309 -2.08 -15.79 2.05
N PHE A 310 -1.76 -15.15 0.93
CA PHE A 310 -0.43 -14.69 0.59
C PHE A 310 -0.36 -13.18 0.79
N TYR A 311 0.43 -12.74 1.77
CA TYR A 311 0.83 -11.34 1.89
C TYR A 311 1.95 -11.06 0.90
N LEU A 312 1.82 -9.99 0.11
CA LEU A 312 2.77 -9.68 -0.96
C LEU A 312 3.88 -8.74 -0.46
N PRO A 313 5.09 -8.79 -1.06
CA PRO A 313 6.16 -7.82 -0.79
C PRO A 313 5.71 -6.38 -1.06
N GLY A 314 6.32 -5.40 -0.39
CA GLY A 314 6.00 -3.97 -0.53
C GLY A 314 4.74 -3.52 0.21
N ILE A 315 3.95 -4.44 0.76
CA ILE A 315 2.69 -4.11 1.45
C ILE A 315 2.92 -3.93 2.95
N PRO A 316 2.64 -2.73 3.52
CA PRO A 316 2.83 -2.46 4.94
C PRO A 316 2.02 -3.42 5.81
N ALA A 317 2.64 -3.89 6.90
CA ALA A 317 1.97 -4.76 7.88
C ALA A 317 0.70 -4.13 8.47
N SER A 318 0.61 -2.79 8.53
CA SER A 318 -0.58 -2.06 8.99
C SER A 318 -1.83 -2.31 8.14
N ARG A 319 -1.69 -2.65 6.85
CA ARG A 319 -2.82 -2.98 5.95
C ARG A 319 -3.29 -4.42 6.06
N ARG A 320 -2.47 -5.33 6.61
CA ARG A 320 -2.76 -6.77 6.60
C ARG A 320 -4.05 -7.13 7.29
N CYS A 321 -4.41 -6.44 8.39
CA CYS A 321 -5.69 -6.68 9.07
C CYS A 321 -6.89 -6.52 8.13
N ALA A 322 -6.93 -5.40 7.38
CA ALA A 322 -7.97 -5.16 6.39
C ALA A 322 -7.90 -6.19 5.25
N HIS A 323 -6.69 -6.49 4.76
CA HIS A 323 -6.50 -7.46 3.67
C HIS A 323 -6.97 -8.86 4.05
N THR A 324 -6.65 -9.34 5.25
CA THR A 324 -7.13 -10.62 5.76
C THR A 324 -8.65 -10.62 5.78
N ARG A 325 -9.27 -9.57 6.35
CA ARG A 325 -10.73 -9.52 6.46
C ARG A 325 -11.40 -9.55 5.10
N GLU A 326 -10.94 -8.70 4.17
CA GLU A 326 -11.48 -8.62 2.80
C GLU A 326 -11.32 -9.95 2.05
N ALA A 327 -10.15 -10.59 2.13
CA ALA A 327 -9.89 -11.86 1.49
C ALA A 327 -10.79 -12.98 2.03
N ILE A 328 -10.94 -13.08 3.35
CA ILE A 328 -11.80 -14.09 3.98
C ILE A 328 -13.27 -13.84 3.63
N ASP A 329 -13.74 -12.59 3.69
CA ASP A 329 -15.12 -12.25 3.35
C ASP A 329 -15.46 -12.63 1.90
N LEU A 330 -14.54 -12.47 0.96
CA LEU A 330 -14.73 -12.90 -0.43
C LEU A 330 -14.85 -14.42 -0.55
N VAL A 331 -14.03 -15.19 0.18
CA VAL A 331 -14.12 -16.65 0.17
C VAL A 331 -15.42 -17.13 0.81
N LEU A 332 -15.84 -16.53 1.93
CA LEU A 332 -17.11 -16.87 2.59
C LEU A 332 -18.31 -16.56 1.68
N LYS A 333 -18.30 -15.41 1.01
CA LYS A 333 -19.31 -15.03 0.00
C LYS A 333 -19.32 -16.00 -1.20
N GLU A 334 -18.15 -16.40 -1.69
CA GLU A 334 -18.02 -17.33 -2.82
C GLU A 334 -18.57 -18.73 -2.52
N LEU A 335 -18.32 -19.22 -1.30
CA LEU A 335 -18.69 -20.58 -0.88
C LEU A 335 -20.05 -20.64 -0.18
N HIS A 336 -20.68 -19.50 0.11
CA HIS A 336 -21.92 -19.39 0.89
C HIS A 336 -21.83 -20.10 2.24
N VAL A 337 -20.76 -19.80 2.99
CA VAL A 337 -20.52 -20.34 4.32
C VAL A 337 -20.18 -19.22 5.30
N ASP A 338 -20.44 -19.45 6.58
CA ASP A 338 -20.14 -18.46 7.63
C ASP A 338 -18.76 -18.65 8.27
N SER A 339 -18.08 -19.77 7.99
CA SER A 339 -16.76 -20.08 8.53
C SER A 339 -15.94 -21.01 7.63
N ILE A 340 -14.62 -20.96 7.81
CA ILE A 340 -13.65 -21.87 7.19
C ILE A 340 -12.97 -22.75 8.24
N ASP A 341 -12.43 -23.89 7.83
CA ASP A 341 -11.87 -24.88 8.74
C ASP A 341 -10.39 -24.60 9.03
N LEU A 342 -9.61 -24.22 8.02
CA LEU A 342 -8.19 -23.91 8.16
C LEU A 342 -7.79 -22.67 7.35
N LEU A 343 -7.19 -21.67 8.02
CA LEU A 343 -6.49 -20.56 7.37
C LEU A 343 -4.98 -20.72 7.53
N ILE A 344 -4.25 -20.75 6.42
CA ILE A 344 -2.80 -20.75 6.37
C ILE A 344 -2.33 -19.38 5.86
N VAL A 345 -1.41 -18.72 6.55
CA VAL A 345 -0.82 -17.46 6.09
C VAL A 345 0.62 -17.66 5.61
N SER A 346 0.94 -17.03 4.48
CA SER A 346 2.28 -16.96 3.89
C SER A 346 2.78 -15.52 3.97
N PHE A 347 3.93 -15.33 4.63
CA PHE A 347 4.57 -14.02 4.82
C PHE A 347 5.60 -13.76 3.70
N PRO A 348 5.76 -12.51 3.25
CA PRO A 348 6.71 -12.19 2.21
C PRO A 348 8.14 -12.39 2.70
N GLY A 349 9.01 -12.93 1.83
CA GLY A 349 10.43 -13.13 2.11
C GLY A 349 10.77 -14.31 3.03
N ILE A 350 9.78 -15.06 3.54
CA ILE A 350 10.03 -16.24 4.38
C ILE A 350 10.14 -17.48 3.50
N LEU A 351 11.30 -18.13 3.59
CA LEU A 351 11.67 -19.33 2.85
C LEU A 351 12.03 -20.45 3.81
N PHE A 352 11.75 -21.68 3.38
CA PHE A 352 12.25 -22.88 4.05
C PHE A 352 13.33 -23.53 3.20
N ASP A 353 14.52 -23.69 3.77
CA ASP A 353 15.58 -24.54 3.22
C ASP A 353 15.71 -25.80 4.08
N ALA A 354 15.68 -26.97 3.43
CA ALA A 354 15.79 -28.25 4.11
C ALA A 354 17.25 -28.64 4.42
N GLU A 355 18.22 -28.04 3.73
CA GLU A 355 19.65 -28.30 3.93
C GLU A 355 20.26 -27.39 5.00
N ASP A 356 19.62 -26.24 5.26
CA ASP A 356 20.00 -25.26 6.26
C ASP A 356 18.81 -24.92 7.17
N ASP A 357 18.70 -25.62 8.31
CA ASP A 357 17.70 -25.34 9.36
C ASP A 357 18.11 -24.11 10.22
N SER A 358 19.16 -23.38 9.82
CA SER A 358 19.56 -22.10 10.41
C SER A 358 19.01 -20.93 9.60
N GLU A 359 18.67 -19.83 10.28
CA GLU A 359 18.04 -18.64 9.69
C GLU A 359 18.94 -17.96 8.63
N GLU A 360 18.96 -18.43 7.39
CA GLU A 360 19.36 -17.57 6.27
C GLU A 360 18.16 -16.72 5.85
N GLU A 361 18.08 -15.51 6.42
CA GLU A 361 17.43 -14.40 5.76
C GLU A 361 18.10 -14.24 4.39
N VAL A 362 17.36 -14.49 3.32
CA VAL A 362 17.95 -14.36 1.98
C VAL A 362 18.27 -12.90 1.74
N GLU A 363 19.56 -12.53 1.82
CA GLU A 363 20.06 -11.37 1.11
C GLU A 363 19.72 -11.59 -0.36
N SER A 364 18.66 -10.95 -0.83
CA SER A 364 18.26 -11.10 -2.21
C SER A 364 19.33 -10.43 -3.08
N ASP A 365 20.11 -11.23 -3.80
CA ASP A 365 21.01 -10.80 -4.89
C ASP A 365 20.21 -10.21 -6.09
N THR A 366 18.90 -9.98 -5.89
CA THR A 366 17.96 -9.39 -6.84
C THR A 366 17.19 -8.20 -6.26
N GLY A 367 17.72 -7.50 -5.26
CA GLY A 367 17.20 -6.17 -4.87
C GLY A 367 15.71 -6.13 -4.49
N SER A 368 15.17 -7.24 -3.99
CA SER A 368 13.88 -7.30 -3.29
C SER A 368 14.09 -7.08 -1.79
N GLU A 369 13.11 -6.41 -1.21
CA GLU A 369 13.07 -5.89 0.17
C GLU A 369 13.45 -6.91 1.25
N GLU A 370 13.95 -6.40 2.39
CA GLU A 370 14.28 -7.21 3.57
C GLU A 370 13.08 -8.08 4.00
N PRO A 371 13.32 -9.29 4.54
CA PRO A 371 12.26 -10.14 5.09
C PRO A 371 11.39 -9.37 6.10
N ASP A 372 10.11 -9.71 6.16
CA ASP A 372 9.18 -9.07 7.09
C ASP A 372 9.68 -9.10 8.54
N ASP A 373 9.64 -7.96 9.23
CA ASP A 373 10.13 -7.91 10.60
C ASP A 373 9.27 -8.79 11.53
N PHE A 374 9.92 -9.45 12.48
CA PHE A 374 9.27 -10.44 13.34
C PHE A 374 8.10 -9.86 14.14
N ASP A 375 8.20 -8.58 14.57
CA ASP A 375 7.14 -7.88 15.30
C ASP A 375 5.88 -7.70 14.47
N SER A 376 6.02 -7.43 13.17
CA SER A 376 4.93 -7.31 12.21
C SER A 376 4.21 -8.63 11.99
N MET A 377 4.94 -9.74 11.98
CA MET A 377 4.34 -11.09 11.94
C MET A 377 3.51 -11.35 13.20
N ILE A 378 4.01 -11.02 14.40
CA ILE A 378 3.26 -11.16 15.66
C ILE A 378 2.00 -10.28 15.66
N ARG A 379 2.10 -9.02 15.21
CA ARG A 379 0.93 -8.13 15.09
C ARG A 379 -0.12 -8.71 14.13
N THR A 380 0.32 -9.25 12.99
CA THR A 380 -0.56 -9.90 12.02
C THR A 380 -1.24 -11.12 12.64
N TRP A 381 -0.49 -11.96 13.36
CA TRP A 381 -1.02 -13.17 13.98
C TRP A 381 -2.14 -12.86 14.98
N ARG A 382 -1.99 -11.82 15.81
CA ARG A 382 -3.04 -11.38 16.76
C ARG A 382 -4.37 -11.05 16.09
N VAL A 383 -4.36 -10.57 14.86
CA VAL A 383 -5.58 -10.34 14.08
C VAL A 383 -6.24 -11.67 13.70
N LEU A 384 -5.45 -12.66 13.32
CA LEU A 384 -5.96 -13.99 12.98
C LEU A 384 -6.58 -14.67 14.20
N GLU A 385 -5.98 -14.49 15.38
CA GLU A 385 -6.50 -14.98 16.65
C GLU A 385 -7.88 -14.38 16.96
N ASP A 386 -8.08 -13.09 16.70
CA ASP A 386 -9.39 -12.42 16.87
C ASP A 386 -10.45 -12.97 15.89
N LEU A 387 -10.07 -13.27 14.64
CA LEU A 387 -10.98 -13.90 13.68
C LEU A 387 -11.34 -15.34 14.07
N GLN A 388 -10.41 -16.07 14.66
CA GLN A 388 -10.64 -17.41 15.20
C GLN A 388 -11.56 -17.37 16.43
N GLU A 389 -11.33 -16.41 17.34
CA GLU A 389 -12.17 -16.19 18.53
C GLU A 389 -13.61 -15.78 18.16
N LYS A 390 -13.79 -15.08 17.03
CA LYS A 390 -15.10 -14.76 16.43
C LYS A 390 -15.77 -15.95 15.73
N GLY A 391 -15.13 -17.11 15.64
CA GLY A 391 -15.69 -18.33 15.06
C GLY A 391 -15.70 -18.37 13.52
N MET A 392 -15.03 -17.42 12.86
CA MET A 392 -14.96 -17.40 11.39
C MET A 392 -13.93 -18.39 10.84
N ILE A 393 -12.92 -18.71 11.64
CA ILE A 393 -11.83 -19.60 11.28
C ILE A 393 -11.72 -20.62 12.41
N SER A 394 -11.68 -21.91 12.08
CA SER A 394 -11.58 -22.94 13.12
C SER A 394 -10.12 -23.18 13.53
N GLN A 395 -9.21 -23.25 12.56
CA GLN A 395 -7.80 -23.53 12.76
C GLN A 395 -6.92 -22.53 12.01
N LEU A 396 -5.77 -22.21 12.61
CA LEU A 396 -4.78 -21.31 12.03
C LEU A 396 -3.51 -22.08 11.68
N GLY A 397 -2.84 -21.69 10.62
CA GLY A 397 -1.58 -22.25 10.19
C GLY A 397 -0.63 -21.19 9.63
N VAL A 398 0.64 -21.54 9.61
CA VAL A 398 1.72 -20.77 9.00
C VAL A 398 2.30 -21.53 7.81
N ALA A 399 3.13 -20.88 7.02
CA ALA A 399 3.89 -21.52 5.97
C ALA A 399 5.37 -21.13 6.07
N GLU A 400 6.24 -22.10 5.77
CA GLU A 400 7.70 -21.99 5.71
C GLU A 400 8.40 -21.75 7.05
N PHE A 401 7.81 -22.15 8.19
CA PHE A 401 8.47 -21.91 9.48
C PHE A 401 9.40 -23.07 9.86
N GLY A 402 10.70 -22.80 9.86
CA GLY A 402 11.69 -23.73 10.43
C GLY A 402 11.56 -23.89 11.95
N SER A 403 12.36 -24.83 12.51
CA SER A 403 12.32 -25.20 13.93
C SER A 403 12.54 -23.99 14.84
N GLU A 404 13.55 -23.17 14.50
CA GLU A 404 13.93 -21.99 15.27
C GLU A 404 12.86 -20.89 15.21
N ARG A 405 12.30 -20.65 14.01
CA ARG A 405 11.26 -19.65 13.80
C ARG A 405 9.99 -20.01 14.58
N LEU A 406 9.55 -21.28 14.55
CA LEU A 406 8.45 -21.73 15.39
C LEU A 406 8.76 -21.52 16.87
N ALA A 407 9.96 -21.89 17.32
CA ALA A 407 10.36 -21.73 18.73
C ALA A 407 10.35 -20.28 19.21
N ARG A 408 10.71 -19.33 18.34
CA ARG A 408 10.61 -17.89 18.61
C ARG A 408 9.17 -17.40 18.56
N PHE A 409 8.36 -17.91 17.62
CA PHE A 409 7.01 -17.42 17.33
C PHE A 409 5.97 -17.87 18.38
N LEU A 410 5.96 -19.15 18.74
CA LEU A 410 4.93 -19.74 19.60
C LEU A 410 4.75 -19.05 20.97
N PRO A 411 5.80 -18.60 21.68
CA PRO A 411 5.66 -17.86 22.94
C PRO A 411 4.83 -16.57 22.84
N HIS A 412 4.67 -16.02 21.64
CA HIS A 412 3.92 -14.79 21.40
C HIS A 412 2.47 -15.02 20.91
N THR A 413 2.04 -16.29 20.81
CA THR A 413 0.70 -16.67 20.35
C THR A 413 -0.23 -17.04 21.51
N LYS A 414 -1.48 -16.54 21.48
CA LYS A 414 -2.60 -17.02 22.30
C LYS A 414 -3.21 -18.28 21.70
N VAL A 415 -3.35 -18.32 20.37
CA VAL A 415 -3.79 -19.48 19.59
C VAL A 415 -2.61 -19.95 18.75
N LYS A 416 -2.06 -21.12 19.08
CA LYS A 416 -0.94 -21.70 18.34
C LYS A 416 -1.40 -22.10 16.92
N PRO A 417 -0.53 -21.98 15.89
CA PRO A 417 -0.78 -22.63 14.61
C PRO A 417 -0.94 -24.13 14.82
N SER A 418 -1.98 -24.73 14.26
CA SER A 418 -2.17 -26.19 14.21
C SER A 418 -1.50 -26.82 13.00
N VAL A 419 -1.17 -26.01 11.99
CA VAL A 419 -0.55 -26.45 10.73
C VAL A 419 0.64 -25.56 10.40
N ASP A 420 1.70 -26.18 9.90
CA ASP A 420 2.79 -25.49 9.21
C ASP A 420 3.00 -26.13 7.83
N GLN A 421 2.93 -25.31 6.80
CA GLN A 421 3.04 -25.72 5.41
C GLN A 421 4.46 -25.45 4.89
N ILE A 422 5.15 -26.50 4.46
CA ILE A 422 6.53 -26.41 4.00
C ILE A 422 6.62 -26.66 2.49
N ASN A 423 7.32 -25.78 1.77
CA ASN A 423 7.64 -25.98 0.37
C ASN A 423 8.88 -26.85 0.22
N LEU A 424 8.66 -28.09 -0.19
CA LEU A 424 9.74 -29.02 -0.46
C LEU A 424 10.07 -28.99 -1.96
N LYS A 425 11.19 -28.36 -2.32
CA LYS A 425 11.76 -28.47 -3.68
C LYS A 425 12.01 -29.94 -4.05
N ASP A 426 12.50 -30.73 -3.09
CA ASP A 426 12.70 -32.17 -3.18
C ASP A 426 11.91 -32.87 -2.05
N CYS A 427 10.91 -33.66 -2.43
CA CYS A 427 9.83 -34.19 -1.58
C CYS A 427 10.24 -35.16 -0.44
N CYS A 428 11.53 -35.28 -0.10
CA CYS A 428 12.03 -36.39 0.72
C CYS A 428 12.76 -36.00 2.01
N VAL A 429 12.99 -34.71 2.32
CA VAL A 429 13.74 -34.35 3.54
C VAL A 429 13.13 -33.14 4.24
N VAL A 430 12.14 -33.36 5.10
CA VAL A 430 11.86 -32.41 6.19
C VAL A 430 12.88 -32.68 7.31
N PRO A 431 13.61 -31.68 7.82
CA PRO A 431 14.55 -31.85 8.93
C PRO A 431 13.92 -32.57 10.13
N LYS A 432 14.66 -33.54 10.70
CA LYS A 432 14.19 -34.30 11.88
C LYS A 432 13.92 -33.38 13.08
N SER A 433 14.69 -32.31 13.22
CA SER A 433 14.50 -31.25 14.20
C SER A 433 13.09 -30.66 14.10
N LEU A 434 12.70 -30.20 12.91
CA LEU A 434 11.38 -29.63 12.66
C LEU A 434 10.26 -30.64 12.91
N ILE A 435 10.42 -31.90 12.46
CA ILE A 435 9.44 -32.97 12.71
C ILE A 435 9.24 -33.20 14.21
N LEU A 436 10.33 -33.31 14.98
CA LEU A 436 10.26 -33.55 16.42
C LEU A 436 9.66 -32.35 17.16
N TYR A 437 10.06 -31.13 16.78
CA TYR A 437 9.56 -29.90 17.38
C TYR A 437 8.07 -29.70 17.13
N ALA A 438 7.64 -29.76 15.86
CA ALA A 438 6.24 -29.64 15.47
C ALA A 438 5.38 -30.71 16.18
N LYS A 439 5.86 -31.96 16.26
CA LYS A 439 5.18 -33.02 17.01
C LYS A 439 5.05 -32.71 18.51
N SER A 440 6.09 -32.15 19.15
CA SER A 440 6.02 -31.76 20.56
C SER A 440 5.04 -30.62 20.84
N GLU A 441 4.85 -29.72 19.86
CA GLU A 441 3.93 -28.58 19.93
C GLU A 441 2.54 -28.89 19.34
N ASN A 442 2.31 -30.14 18.90
CA ASN A 442 1.08 -30.60 18.24
C ASN A 442 0.72 -29.80 16.97
N ILE A 443 1.73 -29.48 16.16
CA ILE A 443 1.64 -28.80 14.87
C ILE A 443 1.78 -29.84 13.76
N GLN A 444 0.82 -29.88 12.84
CA GLN A 444 0.85 -30.75 11.67
C GLN A 444 1.69 -30.13 10.56
N LEU A 445 2.68 -30.88 10.08
CA LEU A 445 3.47 -30.49 8.91
C LEU A 445 2.77 -30.97 7.64
N LEU A 446 2.48 -30.04 6.72
CA LEU A 446 1.93 -30.31 5.40
C LEU A 446 2.90 -29.83 4.32
N THR A 447 2.83 -30.42 3.13
CA THR A 447 3.66 -29.99 1.99
C THR A 447 2.85 -29.20 0.97
N HIS A 448 3.50 -28.25 0.30
CA HIS A 448 2.92 -27.54 -0.83
C HIS A 448 3.97 -27.22 -1.90
N ASN A 449 3.52 -26.72 -3.04
CA ASN A 449 4.36 -26.31 -4.18
C ASN A 449 3.96 -24.91 -4.66
N ASP A 450 3.66 -24.02 -3.71
CA ASP A 450 3.35 -22.64 -4.04
C ASP A 450 4.64 -21.91 -4.43
N CYS A 451 4.53 -20.89 -5.26
CA CYS A 451 5.67 -20.04 -5.61
C CYS A 451 5.85 -18.90 -4.62
N MET A 452 7.07 -18.36 -4.57
CA MET A 452 7.43 -17.23 -3.71
C MET A 452 6.73 -15.93 -4.08
N ASP A 453 6.70 -15.63 -5.39
CA ASP A 453 6.00 -14.46 -5.92
C ASP A 453 4.76 -14.93 -6.70
N ILE A 454 3.64 -15.02 -5.98
CA ILE A 454 2.38 -15.56 -6.48
C ILE A 454 1.72 -14.65 -7.53
N LEU A 455 1.91 -13.34 -7.42
CA LEU A 455 1.32 -12.35 -8.33
C LEU A 455 2.25 -11.14 -8.53
N PRO A 456 3.30 -11.28 -9.36
CA PRO A 456 4.25 -10.20 -9.60
C PRO A 456 3.60 -8.96 -10.24
N ILE A 457 4.09 -7.77 -9.92
CA ILE A 457 3.58 -6.48 -10.46
C ILE A 457 3.58 -6.48 -12.00
N GLY A 458 4.70 -6.88 -12.62
CA GLY A 458 4.83 -6.91 -14.08
C GLY A 458 3.83 -7.86 -14.73
N THR A 459 3.64 -9.05 -14.15
CA THR A 459 2.66 -10.04 -14.62
C THR A 459 1.23 -9.55 -14.45
N THR A 460 0.93 -8.86 -13.35
CA THR A 460 -0.39 -8.27 -13.10
C THR A 460 -0.72 -7.20 -14.14
N ARG A 461 0.25 -6.34 -14.46
CA ARG A 461 0.09 -5.34 -15.51
C ARG A 461 -0.11 -5.99 -16.88
N GLU A 462 0.62 -7.05 -17.22
CA GLU A 462 0.43 -7.77 -18.47
C GLU A 462 -0.97 -8.43 -18.55
N LEU A 463 -1.41 -9.04 -17.44
CA LEU A 463 -2.70 -9.71 -17.34
C LEU A 463 -3.86 -8.73 -17.57
N LEU A 464 -3.77 -7.52 -17.02
CA LEU A 464 -4.85 -6.53 -17.09
C LEU A 464 -4.68 -5.55 -18.26
N GLY A 465 -3.48 -5.50 -18.87
CA GLY A 465 -3.11 -4.59 -19.94
C GLY A 465 -3.76 -4.85 -21.29
N PRO A 466 -3.45 -4.02 -22.29
CA PRO A 466 -3.86 -4.23 -23.68
C PRO A 466 -3.09 -5.40 -24.34
N GLY A 467 -3.64 -5.94 -25.42
CA GLY A 467 -2.98 -6.94 -26.28
C GLY A 467 -3.62 -8.32 -26.24
N GLU A 468 -3.16 -9.24 -27.10
CA GLU A 468 -3.75 -10.60 -27.26
C GLU A 468 -3.76 -11.42 -25.96
N LYS A 469 -2.82 -11.13 -25.08
CA LYS A 469 -2.61 -11.82 -23.81
C LYS A 469 -3.29 -11.11 -22.62
N GLY A 470 -3.65 -9.83 -22.76
CA GLY A 470 -4.19 -9.01 -21.68
C GLY A 470 -5.72 -8.89 -21.72
N ALA A 471 -6.31 -8.53 -20.59
CA ALA A 471 -7.75 -8.38 -20.44
C ALA A 471 -8.31 -7.07 -21.04
N GLY A 472 -7.45 -6.13 -21.44
CA GLY A 472 -7.85 -4.81 -21.96
C GLY A 472 -8.58 -3.95 -20.93
N ILE A 473 -8.24 -4.12 -19.65
CA ILE A 473 -8.81 -3.36 -18.53
C ILE A 473 -8.02 -2.09 -18.29
N LEU A 474 -6.69 -2.18 -18.28
CA LEU A 474 -5.82 -1.01 -18.18
C LEU A 474 -5.76 -0.31 -19.54
N ALA A 475 -5.71 1.01 -19.51
CA ALA A 475 -5.58 1.83 -20.70
C ALA A 475 -4.33 1.45 -21.51
N SER A 476 -4.44 1.43 -22.84
CA SER A 476 -3.33 1.03 -23.71
C SER A 476 -2.18 2.04 -23.71
N ALA A 477 -2.51 3.29 -23.43
CA ALA A 477 -1.59 4.38 -23.19
C ALA A 477 -2.14 5.28 -22.04
N PRO A 478 -1.28 6.06 -21.38
CA PRO A 478 -1.70 6.95 -20.28
C PRO A 478 -2.80 7.96 -20.65
N ASP A 479 -2.90 8.32 -21.93
CA ASP A 479 -3.83 9.26 -22.53
C ASP A 479 -4.98 8.58 -23.31
N ALA A 480 -4.94 7.24 -23.42
CA ALA A 480 -6.01 6.50 -24.06
C ALA A 480 -7.26 6.45 -23.16
N ASP A 481 -8.43 6.57 -23.79
CA ASP A 481 -9.75 6.46 -23.14
C ASP A 481 -10.34 5.04 -23.31
N ASP A 482 -9.47 4.06 -23.56
CA ASP A 482 -9.84 2.67 -23.85
C ASP A 482 -9.80 1.75 -22.63
N GLY A 483 -9.37 2.26 -21.47
CA GLY A 483 -9.23 1.50 -20.23
C GLY A 483 -9.03 2.37 -18.99
N ILE A 484 -8.79 1.72 -17.85
CA ILE A 484 -8.52 2.37 -16.56
C ILE A 484 -7.09 2.90 -16.57
N GLN A 485 -6.94 4.18 -16.27
CA GLN A 485 -5.65 4.86 -16.15
C GLN A 485 -5.10 4.67 -14.74
N GLY A 486 -3.86 4.23 -14.63
CA GLY A 486 -3.15 4.09 -13.36
C GLY A 486 -2.02 3.08 -13.44
N ASP A 487 -1.17 3.07 -12.43
CA ASP A 487 -0.33 1.92 -12.15
C ASP A 487 -1.11 0.93 -11.30
N VAL A 488 -0.87 -0.37 -11.53
CA VAL A 488 -1.53 -1.45 -10.79
C VAL A 488 -0.58 -2.00 -9.74
N GLU A 489 -1.05 -2.09 -8.51
CA GLU A 489 -0.27 -2.57 -7.38
C GLU A 489 -1.00 -3.76 -6.71
N PRO A 490 -0.53 -5.00 -6.90
CA PRO A 490 -1.04 -6.17 -6.22
C PRO A 490 -0.94 -6.01 -4.70
N GLN A 491 -2.02 -6.32 -3.97
CA GLN A 491 -2.09 -6.13 -2.51
C GLN A 491 -2.07 -7.47 -1.75
N TRP A 492 -2.81 -8.46 -2.23
CA TRP A 492 -2.88 -9.80 -1.63
C TRP A 492 -3.45 -10.81 -2.62
N VAL A 493 -3.15 -12.09 -2.38
CA VAL A 493 -3.77 -13.22 -3.07
C VAL A 493 -4.30 -14.20 -2.04
N VAL A 494 -5.50 -14.73 -2.26
CA VAL A 494 -6.06 -15.80 -1.45
C VAL A 494 -6.44 -16.97 -2.34
N LYS A 495 -6.02 -18.16 -1.93
CA LYS A 495 -6.35 -19.45 -2.53
C LYS A 495 -7.31 -20.17 -1.60
N TYR A 496 -8.36 -20.79 -2.12
CA TYR A 496 -9.30 -21.57 -1.34
C TYR A 496 -9.54 -22.94 -1.97
N THR A 497 -9.83 -23.93 -1.14
CA THR A 497 -10.14 -25.30 -1.55
C THR A 497 -11.16 -25.90 -0.58
N ALA A 498 -12.28 -26.38 -1.11
CA ALA A 498 -13.31 -27.09 -0.39
C ALA A 498 -13.31 -28.57 -0.81
N VAL A 499 -12.99 -29.44 0.14
CA VAL A 499 -12.92 -30.89 -0.04
C VAL A 499 -14.10 -31.54 0.67
N VAL A 500 -14.83 -32.42 -0.02
CA VAL A 500 -15.91 -33.18 0.59
C VAL A 500 -15.32 -34.29 1.46
N LYS A 501 -15.57 -34.27 2.77
CA LYS A 501 -14.96 -35.14 3.79
C LYS A 501 -15.06 -36.62 3.46
N ASP A 502 -16.27 -37.09 3.19
CA ASP A 502 -16.54 -38.53 3.02
C ASP A 502 -15.99 -39.10 1.70
N ARG A 503 -15.68 -38.22 0.74
CA ARG A 503 -15.25 -38.61 -0.62
C ARG A 503 -13.80 -38.26 -0.90
N GLY A 504 -13.20 -37.33 -0.15
CA GLY A 504 -11.87 -36.78 -0.41
C GLY A 504 -11.78 -36.06 -1.77
N VAL A 505 -12.90 -35.59 -2.31
CA VAL A 505 -12.98 -34.95 -3.62
C VAL A 505 -13.00 -33.44 -3.45
N VAL A 506 -12.13 -32.75 -4.20
CA VAL A 506 -12.17 -31.28 -4.31
C VAL A 506 -13.37 -30.90 -5.18
N GLU A 507 -14.36 -30.26 -4.57
CA GLU A 507 -15.53 -29.76 -5.30
C GLU A 507 -15.32 -28.31 -5.77
N ASN A 508 -14.72 -27.49 -4.91
CA ASN A 508 -14.49 -26.10 -5.21
C ASN A 508 -13.04 -25.72 -4.93
N LYS A 509 -12.38 -25.14 -5.92
CA LYS A 509 -11.01 -24.63 -5.81
C LYS A 509 -10.92 -23.36 -6.63
N GLY A 510 -10.31 -22.34 -6.06
CA GLY A 510 -10.13 -21.08 -6.76
C GLY A 510 -9.24 -20.12 -6.02
N TYR A 511 -9.17 -18.92 -6.60
CA TYR A 511 -8.36 -17.81 -6.16
C TYR A 511 -9.13 -16.50 -6.28
N PHE A 512 -8.89 -15.62 -5.32
CA PHE A 512 -9.09 -14.18 -5.47
C PHE A 512 -7.75 -13.47 -5.36
N ALA A 513 -7.61 -12.36 -6.06
CA ALA A 513 -6.51 -11.42 -5.89
C ALA A 513 -7.04 -9.99 -5.90
N LEU A 514 -6.42 -9.12 -5.12
CA LEU A 514 -6.73 -7.70 -5.13
C LEU A 514 -5.53 -6.91 -5.62
N ALA A 515 -5.79 -5.93 -6.47
CA ALA A 515 -4.82 -4.91 -6.83
C ALA A 515 -5.45 -3.51 -6.69
N ASP A 516 -4.68 -2.55 -6.18
CA ASP A 516 -5.08 -1.16 -6.11
C ASP A 516 -4.65 -0.44 -7.41
N MET A 517 -5.51 0.44 -7.92
CA MET A 517 -5.14 1.39 -8.97
C MET A 517 -4.57 2.66 -8.35
N GLY A 518 -3.29 2.90 -8.60
CA GLY A 518 -2.63 4.16 -8.30
C GLY A 518 -3.16 5.30 -9.19
N THR A 519 -3.06 6.54 -8.70
CA THR A 519 -3.54 7.71 -9.44
C THR A 519 -2.65 8.03 -10.64
N CYS A 520 -3.25 8.14 -11.83
CA CYS A 520 -2.62 8.88 -12.93
C CYS A 520 -2.71 10.38 -12.66
N VAL A 521 -1.57 11.06 -12.54
CA VAL A 521 -1.51 12.52 -12.50
C VAL A 521 -1.94 13.08 -13.86
N LYS A 522 -3.16 13.62 -13.96
CA LYS A 522 -3.68 14.21 -15.21
C LYS A 522 -3.04 15.59 -15.47
N ALA A 523 -2.63 15.84 -16.71
CA ALA A 523 -2.33 17.18 -17.20
C ALA A 523 -3.63 17.91 -17.56
N ARG A 524 -3.65 19.24 -17.37
CA ARG A 524 -4.76 20.09 -17.79
C ARG A 524 -4.77 20.18 -19.32
N ALA A 525 -5.95 20.06 -19.92
CA ALA A 525 -6.14 20.35 -21.34
C ALA A 525 -5.77 21.81 -21.63
N GLU A 526 -5.12 22.01 -22.79
CA GLU A 526 -4.48 23.26 -23.25
C GLU A 526 -5.33 24.52 -23.16
#